data_AF-N6YI33-F1
#
_entry.id   AF-N6YI33-F1
#
_cell.length_a   1.000
_cell.length_b   1.000
_cell.length_c   1.000
_cell.angle_alpha   90.00
_cell.angle_beta   90.00
_cell.angle_gamma   90.00
#
_symmetry.space_group_name_H-M   'P 1'
#
loop_
_entity.id
_entity.type
_entity.pdbx_description
1 polymer ?
#
loop_
_entity_poly.entity_id
_entity_poly.type
_entity_poly.pdbx_seq_one_letter_code
_entity_poly.pdbx_strand_id
1 'polypeptide(L)'
;MDDLDRRIDKAFTMVAFAANRHLVDHMRRMTTTLDMDLESAMLWGTLAHLNVAQAIRPGAPPTELLAPDGFLLGAHRPVRLTDLVQVTGLPKETVRRKLEKLRQRGKVRRTEDGLWDALREGIDERTHAFTRESVKRLLSTARIIEGMLQNSRPD
;
A
#
# COMPACT_ATOMS: atom_id res chain seq x y z
N MET A 1 -4.34 25.98 -16.58
CA MET A 1 -4.03 25.57 -15.20
C MET A 1 -5.35 25.41 -14.47
N ASP A 2 -5.61 24.25 -13.90
CA ASP A 2 -6.89 23.97 -13.23
C ASP A 2 -7.05 24.85 -11.97
N ASP A 3 -8.27 25.06 -11.49
CA ASP A 3 -8.53 25.77 -10.22
C ASP A 3 -7.84 25.09 -9.04
N LEU A 4 -7.76 23.76 -9.04
CA LEU A 4 -7.01 23.01 -8.04
C LEU A 4 -5.51 23.36 -8.06
N ASP A 5 -4.88 23.36 -9.24
CA ASP A 5 -3.47 23.69 -9.41
C ASP A 5 -3.17 25.09 -8.85
N ARG A 6 -4.00 26.09 -9.17
CA ARG A 6 -3.83 27.47 -8.66
C ARG A 6 -3.90 27.55 -7.13
N ARG A 7 -4.79 26.77 -6.50
CA ARG A 7 -4.90 26.71 -5.03
C ARG A 7 -3.72 25.99 -4.41
N ILE A 8 -3.23 24.92 -5.05
CA ILE A 8 -2.01 24.23 -4.63
C ILE A 8 -0.82 25.18 -4.68
N ASP A 9 -0.64 25.93 -5.76
CA ASP A 9 0.47 26.88 -5.90
C ASP A 9 0.41 27.98 -4.84
N LYS A 10 -0.78 28.56 -4.60
CA LYS A 10 -0.97 29.58 -3.56
C LYS A 10 -0.70 29.05 -2.14
N ALA A 11 -0.97 27.77 -1.88
CA ALA A 11 -0.81 27.11 -0.58
C ALA A 11 0.43 26.20 -0.48
N PHE A 12 1.34 26.28 -1.47
CA PHE A 12 2.27 25.19 -1.79
C PHE A 12 3.05 24.68 -0.59
N THR A 13 3.73 25.57 0.15
CA THR A 13 4.57 25.18 1.29
C THR A 13 3.77 24.45 2.38
N MET A 14 2.53 24.86 2.64
CA MET A 14 1.69 24.26 3.66
C MET A 14 1.21 22.87 3.24
N VAL A 15 0.72 22.76 2.00
CA VAL A 15 0.26 21.48 1.43
C VAL A 15 1.40 20.49 1.33
N ALA A 16 2.55 20.92 0.80
CA ALA A 16 3.75 20.10 0.69
C ALA A 16 4.24 19.63 2.07
N PHE A 17 4.28 20.52 3.07
CA PHE A 17 4.64 20.13 4.43
C PHE A 17 3.70 19.07 5.00
N ALA A 18 2.39 19.27 4.89
CA ALA A 18 1.39 18.33 5.42
C ALA A 18 1.49 16.95 4.74
N ALA A 19 1.58 16.92 3.41
CA ALA A 19 1.71 15.68 2.64
C ALA A 19 3.04 14.96 2.95
N ASN A 20 4.17 15.67 2.88
CA ASN A 20 5.48 15.07 3.09
C ASN A 20 5.66 14.57 4.53
N ARG A 21 5.18 15.33 5.52
CA ARG A 21 5.23 14.92 6.93
C ARG A 21 4.47 13.61 7.13
N HIS A 22 3.30 13.46 6.51
CA HIS A 22 2.53 12.22 6.55
C HIS A 22 3.29 11.05 5.91
N LEU A 23 3.80 11.24 4.70
CA LEU A 23 4.53 10.20 3.96
C LEU A 23 5.76 9.71 4.73
N VAL A 24 6.58 10.63 5.23
CA VAL A 24 7.77 10.30 6.03
C VAL A 24 7.40 9.60 7.33
N ASP A 25 6.34 10.05 8.02
CA ASP A 25 5.83 9.37 9.22
C ASP A 25 5.39 7.94 8.92
N HIS A 26 4.65 7.76 7.83
CA HIS A 26 4.12 6.48 7.41
C HIS A 26 5.25 5.50 7.10
N MET A 27 6.25 5.92 6.32
CA MET A 27 7.43 5.10 6.03
C MET A 27 8.18 4.72 7.32
N ARG A 28 8.39 5.66 8.24
CA ARG A 28 9.02 5.37 9.53
C ARG A 28 8.21 4.37 10.36
N ARG A 29 6.89 4.55 10.45
CA ARG A 29 6.03 3.61 11.19
C ARG A 29 6.01 2.23 10.55
N MET A 30 6.05 2.16 9.22
CA MET A 30 6.10 0.89 8.50
C MET A 30 7.35 0.10 8.89
N THR A 31 8.52 0.76 8.92
CA THR A 31 9.76 0.07 9.29
C THR A 31 9.80 -0.36 10.75
N THR A 32 9.36 0.51 11.66
CA THR A 32 9.44 0.23 13.11
C THR A 32 8.34 -0.70 13.60
N THR A 33 7.11 -0.56 13.10
CA THR A 33 5.97 -1.34 13.58
C THR A 33 6.02 -2.74 12.99
N LEU A 34 6.28 -2.87 11.68
CA LEU A 34 6.30 -4.16 11.01
C LEU A 34 7.64 -4.89 11.12
N ASP A 35 8.65 -4.27 11.75
CA ASP A 35 10.03 -4.78 11.82
C ASP A 35 10.56 -5.23 10.45
N MET A 36 10.36 -4.37 9.45
CA MET A 36 10.54 -4.70 8.04
C MET A 36 11.20 -3.53 7.30
N ASP A 37 12.21 -3.79 6.49
CA ASP A 37 12.78 -2.73 5.65
C ASP A 37 11.79 -2.28 4.58
N LEU A 38 11.91 -1.02 4.12
CA LEU A 38 10.98 -0.41 3.17
C LEU A 38 10.86 -1.19 1.86
N GLU A 39 11.96 -1.74 1.33
CA GLU A 39 11.91 -2.51 0.09
C GLU A 39 11.15 -3.83 0.27
N SER A 40 11.31 -4.51 1.40
CA SER A 40 10.55 -5.73 1.72
C SER A 40 9.07 -5.43 1.90
N ALA A 41 8.74 -4.31 2.56
CA ALA A 41 7.35 -3.88 2.74
C ALA A 41 6.70 -3.48 1.40
N MET A 42 7.43 -2.75 0.56
CA MET A 42 7.01 -2.40 -0.80
C MET A 42 6.79 -3.67 -1.63
N LEU A 43 7.73 -4.62 -1.62
CA LEU A 43 7.60 -5.87 -2.37
C LEU A 43 6.41 -6.70 -1.90
N TRP A 44 6.17 -6.79 -0.60
CA TRP A 44 5.01 -7.49 -0.04
C TRP A 44 3.70 -6.81 -0.44
N GLY A 45 3.65 -5.48 -0.33
CA GLY A 45 2.51 -4.68 -0.80
C GLY A 45 2.24 -4.90 -2.27
N THR A 46 3.25 -4.78 -3.14
CA THR A 46 3.13 -4.99 -4.59
C THR A 46 2.61 -6.39 -4.91
N LEU A 47 3.15 -7.43 -4.27
CA LEU A 47 2.68 -8.79 -4.45
C LEU A 47 1.19 -8.91 -4.07
N ALA A 48 0.80 -8.39 -2.90
CA ALA A 48 -0.58 -8.43 -2.45
C ALA A 48 -1.53 -7.72 -3.43
N HIS A 49 -1.13 -6.57 -4.00
CA HIS A 49 -1.92 -5.87 -5.02
C HIS A 49 -2.06 -6.69 -6.29
N LEU A 50 -0.95 -7.28 -6.79
CA LEU A 50 -0.98 -8.12 -8.00
C LEU A 50 -1.81 -9.40 -7.81
N ASN A 51 -1.80 -9.98 -6.61
CA ASN A 51 -2.59 -11.17 -6.31
C ASN A 51 -4.11 -10.92 -6.47
N VAL A 52 -4.55 -9.67 -6.30
CA VAL A 52 -5.96 -9.29 -6.25
C VAL A 52 -6.40 -8.33 -7.36
N ALA A 53 -5.47 -7.81 -8.16
CA ALA A 53 -5.73 -6.75 -9.15
C ALA A 53 -6.86 -7.08 -10.12
N GLN A 54 -7.04 -8.36 -10.46
CA GLN A 54 -8.08 -8.81 -11.39
C GLN A 54 -9.44 -9.04 -10.72
N ALA A 55 -9.48 -9.11 -9.38
CA ALA A 55 -10.71 -9.25 -8.60
C ALA A 55 -11.32 -7.88 -8.26
N ILE A 56 -10.48 -6.86 -8.05
CA ILE A 56 -10.93 -5.51 -7.71
C ILE A 56 -11.42 -4.78 -8.96
N ARG A 57 -12.74 -4.73 -9.15
CA ARG A 57 -13.40 -3.95 -10.20
C ARG A 57 -13.60 -2.50 -9.72
N PRO A 58 -13.13 -1.48 -10.47
CA PRO A 58 -13.37 -0.08 -10.10
C PRO A 58 -14.87 0.20 -9.90
N GLY A 59 -15.22 0.82 -8.77
CA GLY A 59 -16.60 1.19 -8.45
C GLY A 59 -17.48 0.06 -7.90
N ALA A 60 -17.02 -1.18 -7.84
CA ALA A 60 -17.79 -2.26 -7.23
C ALA A 60 -17.89 -2.07 -5.69
N PRO A 61 -19.06 -2.30 -5.08
CA PRO A 61 -19.23 -2.14 -3.64
C PRO A 61 -18.47 -3.23 -2.87
N PRO A 62 -17.95 -2.94 -1.65
CA PRO A 62 -17.25 -3.93 -0.85
C PRO A 62 -18.04 -5.21 -0.59
N THR A 63 -19.37 -5.13 -0.47
CA THR A 63 -20.26 -6.28 -0.24
C THR A 63 -20.27 -7.29 -1.39
N GLU A 64 -19.89 -6.88 -2.60
CA GLU A 64 -19.75 -7.79 -3.76
C GLU A 64 -18.35 -8.43 -3.83
N LEU A 65 -17.35 -7.81 -3.20
CA LEU A 65 -15.96 -8.20 -3.35
C LEU A 65 -15.42 -8.91 -2.10
N LEU A 66 -15.97 -8.66 -0.92
CA LEU A 66 -15.42 -9.10 0.36
C LEU A 66 -16.31 -10.14 1.04
N ALA A 67 -15.67 -11.12 1.66
CA ALA A 67 -16.27 -11.99 2.65
C ALA A 67 -16.61 -11.20 3.94
N PRO A 68 -17.47 -11.75 4.83
CA PRO A 68 -17.85 -11.06 6.07
C PRO A 68 -16.67 -10.68 6.99
N ASP A 69 -15.53 -11.34 6.85
CA ASP A 69 -14.29 -11.06 7.58
C ASP A 69 -13.47 -9.89 6.99
N GLY A 70 -13.93 -9.28 5.90
CA GLY A 70 -13.32 -8.10 5.27
C GLY A 70 -12.23 -8.41 4.24
N PHE A 71 -12.00 -9.67 3.91
CA PHE A 71 -11.05 -10.07 2.87
C PHE A 71 -11.75 -10.45 1.56
N LEU A 72 -11.03 -10.42 0.44
CA LEU A 72 -11.62 -10.68 -0.88
C LEU A 72 -12.22 -12.09 -1.02
N LEU A 73 -13.35 -12.15 -1.73
CA LEU A 73 -14.00 -13.34 -2.24
C LEU A 73 -13.19 -13.89 -3.43
N GLY A 74 -13.07 -15.22 -3.50
CA GLY A 74 -12.37 -15.92 -4.57
C GLY A 74 -10.88 -16.15 -4.29
N ALA A 75 -10.21 -16.78 -5.26
CA ALA A 75 -8.82 -17.17 -5.12
C ALA A 75 -7.87 -16.01 -5.46
N HIS A 76 -6.82 -15.84 -4.66
CA HIS A 76 -5.65 -15.05 -5.05
C HIS A 76 -5.03 -15.65 -6.32
N ARG A 77 -4.50 -14.80 -7.20
CA ARG A 77 -3.71 -15.25 -8.35
C ARG A 77 -2.21 -15.15 -8.02
N PRO A 78 -1.50 -16.27 -7.84
CA PRO A 78 -0.05 -16.25 -7.62
C PRO A 78 0.69 -15.58 -8.78
N VAL A 79 1.79 -14.90 -8.47
CA VAL A 79 2.52 -14.00 -9.39
C VAL A 79 3.90 -14.58 -9.71
N ARG A 80 4.38 -14.41 -10.95
CA ARG A 80 5.72 -14.86 -11.34
C ARG A 80 6.78 -13.94 -10.76
N LEU A 81 7.96 -14.50 -10.47
CA LEU A 81 9.12 -13.70 -10.04
C LEU A 81 9.48 -12.62 -11.07
N THR A 82 9.36 -12.93 -12.37
CA THR A 82 9.65 -11.99 -13.47
C THR A 82 8.75 -10.77 -13.42
N ASP A 83 7.47 -10.95 -13.10
CA ASP A 83 6.48 -9.87 -13.07
C ASP A 83 6.77 -8.95 -11.87
N LEU A 84 7.14 -9.54 -10.72
CA LEU A 84 7.59 -8.77 -9.55
C LEU A 84 8.85 -7.95 -9.84
N VAL A 85 9.83 -8.53 -10.55
CA VAL A 85 11.04 -7.80 -10.96
C VAL A 85 10.68 -6.63 -11.87
N GLN A 86 9.82 -6.86 -12.86
CA GLN A 86 9.39 -5.83 -13.81
C GLN A 86 8.63 -4.69 -13.12
N VAL A 87 7.67 -5.00 -12.24
CA VAL A 87 6.82 -4.00 -11.58
C VAL A 87 7.59 -3.22 -10.52
N THR A 88 8.46 -3.89 -9.76
CA THR A 88 9.22 -3.22 -8.68
C THR A 88 10.47 -2.50 -9.17
N GLY A 89 11.00 -2.87 -10.34
CA GLY A 89 12.28 -2.38 -10.84
C GLY A 89 13.50 -2.86 -10.04
N LEU A 90 13.31 -3.73 -9.04
CA LEU A 90 14.39 -4.26 -8.21
C LEU A 90 15.14 -5.38 -8.93
N PRO A 91 16.47 -5.53 -8.72
CA PRO A 91 17.23 -6.65 -9.28
C PRO A 91 16.63 -8.00 -8.90
N LYS A 92 16.64 -8.96 -9.83
CA LYS A 92 16.08 -10.33 -9.63
C LYS A 92 16.57 -10.98 -8.34
N GLU A 93 17.86 -10.88 -8.06
CA GLU A 93 18.46 -11.46 -6.86
C GLU A 93 17.96 -10.77 -5.58
N THR A 94 17.77 -9.44 -5.61
CA THR A 94 17.17 -8.67 -4.51
C THR A 94 15.74 -9.13 -4.23
N VAL A 95 14.91 -9.25 -5.27
CA VAL A 95 13.52 -9.72 -5.16
C VAL A 95 13.46 -11.14 -4.60
N ARG A 96 14.25 -12.06 -5.16
CA ARG A 96 14.34 -13.46 -4.68
C ARG A 96 14.71 -13.54 -3.21
N ARG A 97 15.78 -12.84 -2.80
CA ARG A 97 16.27 -12.82 -1.41
C ARG A 97 15.21 -12.27 -0.44
N LYS A 98 14.50 -11.20 -0.82
CA LYS A 98 13.46 -10.60 0.05
C LYS A 98 12.20 -11.46 0.13
N LEU A 99 11.75 -12.06 -0.97
CA LEU A 99 10.63 -13.00 -0.95
C LEU A 99 10.90 -14.20 -0.04
N GLU A 100 12.13 -14.72 -0.04
CA GLU A 100 12.48 -15.82 0.84
C GLU A 100 12.46 -15.40 2.33
N LYS A 101 12.95 -14.19 2.65
CA LYS A 101 12.82 -13.64 4.02
C LYS A 101 11.36 -13.43 4.42
N LEU A 102 10.52 -12.93 3.51
CA LEU A 102 9.08 -12.78 3.74
C LEU A 102 8.40 -14.13 3.95
N ARG A 103 8.83 -15.17 3.22
CA ARG A 103 8.35 -16.55 3.38
C ARG A 103 8.69 -17.11 4.75
N GLN A 104 9.94 -16.92 5.20
CA GLN A 104 10.39 -17.31 6.55
C GLN A 104 9.58 -16.60 7.65
N ARG A 105 9.08 -15.39 7.38
CA ARG A 105 8.22 -14.61 8.29
C ARG A 105 6.72 -14.92 8.14
N GLY A 106 6.34 -15.92 7.33
CA GLY A 106 4.95 -16.30 7.11
C GLY A 106 4.10 -15.27 6.37
N LYS A 107 4.71 -14.31 5.66
CA LYS A 107 4.00 -13.23 4.94
C LYS A 107 3.59 -13.64 3.52
N VAL A 108 4.35 -14.56 2.93
CA VAL A 108 4.14 -15.05 1.56
C VAL A 108 4.41 -16.56 1.50
N ARG A 109 3.92 -17.21 0.45
CA ARG A 109 4.27 -18.59 0.10
C ARG A 109 4.77 -18.66 -1.34
N ARG A 110 5.50 -19.74 -1.63
CA ARG A 110 5.84 -20.15 -2.99
C ARG A 110 5.00 -21.38 -3.34
N THR A 111 4.29 -21.33 -4.47
CA THR A 111 3.49 -22.46 -4.96
C THR A 111 4.40 -23.55 -5.53
N GLU A 112 3.82 -24.73 -5.80
CA GLU A 112 4.52 -25.85 -6.43
C GLU A 112 5.10 -25.47 -7.81
N ASP A 113 4.34 -24.70 -8.60
CA ASP A 113 4.77 -24.14 -9.89
C ASP A 113 5.80 -22.99 -9.76
N GLY A 114 6.22 -22.66 -8.55
CA GLY A 114 7.24 -21.65 -8.28
C GLY A 114 6.75 -20.20 -8.31
N LEU A 115 5.44 -19.97 -8.33
CA LEU A 115 4.81 -18.65 -8.24
C LEU A 115 4.74 -18.16 -6.79
N TRP A 116 4.54 -16.86 -6.59
CA TRP A 116 4.49 -16.22 -5.28
C TRP A 116 3.10 -15.72 -4.94
N ASP A 117 2.70 -15.88 -3.68
CA ASP A 117 1.36 -15.52 -3.21
C ASP A 117 1.45 -14.92 -1.80
N ALA A 118 0.78 -13.79 -1.57
CA ALA A 118 0.65 -13.19 -0.26
C ALA A 118 -0.32 -14.01 0.60
N LEU A 119 0.09 -14.32 1.83
CA LEU A 119 -0.73 -15.11 2.75
C LEU A 119 -1.70 -14.20 3.51
N ARG A 120 -2.95 -14.63 3.60
CA ARG A 120 -3.96 -14.00 4.45
C ARG A 120 -3.53 -14.03 5.91
N GLU A 121 -3.00 -15.16 6.35
CA GLU A 121 -2.44 -15.40 7.69
C GLU A 121 -1.21 -14.52 7.95
N GLY A 122 -0.57 -14.03 6.88
CA GLY A 122 0.49 -13.04 6.95
C GLY A 122 0.02 -11.67 7.46
N ILE A 123 -1.29 -11.40 7.46
CA ILE A 123 -1.89 -10.19 8.03
C ILE A 123 -2.27 -10.48 9.49
N ASP A 124 -1.25 -10.41 10.35
CA ASP A 124 -1.42 -10.54 11.80
C ASP A 124 -2.12 -9.32 12.42
N GLU A 125 -2.46 -9.41 13.70
CA GLU A 125 -3.11 -8.33 14.46
C GLU A 125 -2.32 -7.01 14.36
N ARG A 126 -0.99 -7.10 14.38
CA ARG A 126 -0.11 -5.93 14.27
C ARG A 126 -0.23 -5.25 12.91
N THR A 127 -0.22 -6.03 11.83
CA THR A 127 -0.40 -5.56 10.46
C THR A 127 -1.78 -4.95 10.29
N HIS A 128 -2.82 -5.61 10.80
CA HIS A 128 -4.19 -5.10 10.75
C HIS A 128 -4.34 -3.77 11.51
N ALA A 129 -3.79 -3.67 12.71
CA ALA A 129 -3.77 -2.45 13.50
C ALA A 129 -2.98 -1.32 12.81
N PHE A 130 -1.83 -1.64 12.23
CA PHE A 130 -1.02 -0.70 11.44
C PHE A 130 -1.80 -0.15 10.24
N THR A 131 -2.49 -1.00 9.49
CA THR A 131 -3.32 -0.60 8.34
C THR A 131 -4.46 0.30 8.80
N ARG A 132 -5.20 -0.10 9.86
CA ARG A 132 -6.29 0.70 10.43
C ARG A 132 -5.83 2.11 10.82
N GLU A 133 -4.72 2.21 11.55
CA GLU A 133 -4.17 3.50 11.97
C GLU A 133 -3.65 4.33 10.78
N SER A 134 -3.06 3.67 9.78
CA SER A 134 -2.59 4.34 8.57
C SER A 134 -3.75 4.96 7.77
N VAL A 135 -4.88 4.26 7.63
CA VAL A 135 -6.08 4.80 6.98
C VAL A 135 -6.63 6.00 7.76
N LYS A 136 -6.74 5.91 9.08
CA LYS A 136 -7.19 7.04 9.93
C LYS A 136 -6.31 8.28 9.74
N ARG A 137 -5.00 8.11 9.76
CA ARG A 137 -4.03 9.20 9.57
C ARG A 137 -4.12 9.80 8.18
N LEU A 138 -4.26 8.96 7.15
CA LEU A 138 -4.39 9.42 5.77
C LEU A 138 -5.63 10.31 5.60
N LEU A 139 -6.78 9.86 6.11
CA LEU A 139 -8.02 10.64 6.09
C LEU A 139 -7.90 11.95 6.86
N SER A 140 -7.22 11.93 8.01
CA SER A 140 -6.96 13.17 8.77
C SER A 140 -6.07 14.14 8.00
N THR A 141 -5.01 13.66 7.36
CA THR A 141 -4.12 14.48 6.54
C THR A 141 -4.85 15.05 5.32
N ALA A 142 -5.70 14.25 4.66
CA ALA A 142 -6.51 14.69 3.53
C ALA A 142 -7.41 15.88 3.92
N ARG A 143 -8.13 15.79 5.05
CA ARG A 143 -8.97 16.89 5.56
C ARG A 143 -8.18 18.17 5.86
N ILE A 144 -6.96 18.03 6.40
CA ILE A 144 -6.08 19.18 6.66
C ILE A 144 -5.72 19.87 5.35
N ILE A 145 -5.32 19.09 4.33
CA ILE A 145 -4.97 19.61 3.00
C ILE A 145 -6.20 20.26 2.34
N GLU A 146 -7.37 19.63 2.40
CA GLU A 146 -8.63 20.20 1.89
C GLU A 146 -8.93 21.56 2.53
N GLY A 147 -8.77 21.68 3.85
CA GLY A 147 -8.94 22.95 4.56
C GLY A 147 -7.94 24.03 4.12
N MET A 148 -6.67 23.67 3.88
CA MET A 148 -5.67 24.60 3.36
C MET A 148 -6.05 25.12 1.97
N LEU A 149 -6.50 24.23 1.09
CA LEU A 149 -6.87 24.57 -0.28
C LEU A 149 -8.15 25.42 -0.34
N GLN A 150 -9.14 25.14 0.52
CA GLN A 150 -10.37 25.92 0.60
C GLN A 150 -10.12 27.38 1.02
N ASN A 151 -9.18 27.61 1.94
CA ASN A 151 -8.80 28.94 2.42
C ASN A 151 -7.83 29.68 1.48
N SER A 152 -7.38 29.03 0.41
CA SER A 152 -6.41 29.57 -0.55
C SER A 152 -7.04 29.81 -1.92
N ARG A 153 -8.35 30.11 -1.98
CA ARG A 153 -9.00 30.48 -3.24
C ARG A 153 -8.30 31.70 -3.85
N PRO A 154 -7.93 31.67 -5.14
CA PRO A 154 -7.48 32.88 -5.82
C PRO A 154 -8.64 33.88 -5.91
N ASP A 155 -8.32 35.16 -5.76
CA ASP A 155 -9.26 36.25 -6.03
C ASP A 155 -9.58 36.33 -7.53
#